data_AF-A0A8T6T3Y5-F1
#
_entry.id   AF-A0A8T6T3Y5-F1
#
_cell.length_a   1.000
_cell.length_b   1.000
_cell.length_c   1.000
_cell.angle_alpha   90.00
_cell.angle_beta   90.00
_cell.angle_gamma   90.00
#
_symmetry.space_group_name_H-M   'P 1'
#
loop_
_entity.id
_entity.type
_entity.pdbx_description
1 polymer ?
#
loop_
_entity_poly.entity_id
_entity_poly.type
_entity_poly.pdbx_seq_one_letter_code
_entity_poly.pdbx_strand_id
1 'polypeptide(L)'
;MRLGRLKLRWCHRCNLPILDEDRCGTCGAPTAMVKLTPPGDVRPARRVELERVRRLADQQFGEGAGEALLPDPEMAVVLNKAPAEDRMDEVILDGAVVATMRYDPLGGWRLLPRLEGAQR
;
A
#
# COMPACT_ATOMS: atom_id res chain seq x y z
N MET A 1 0.09 2.42 -25.55
CA MET A 1 0.85 2.07 -24.33
C MET A 1 0.42 0.68 -23.89
N ARG A 2 1.30 -0.33 -23.96
CA ARG A 2 1.02 -1.64 -23.38
C ARG A 2 1.39 -1.56 -21.90
N LEU A 3 0.40 -1.34 -21.03
CA LEU A 3 0.60 -1.46 -19.59
C LEU A 3 1.00 -2.92 -19.30
N GLY A 4 2.11 -3.09 -18.56
CA GLY A 4 2.56 -4.40 -18.14
C GLY A 4 1.43 -5.12 -17.39
N ARG A 5 1.15 -6.35 -17.81
CA ARG A 5 0.08 -7.23 -17.31
C ARG A 5 0.34 -7.74 -15.88
N LEU A 6 1.15 -7.03 -15.09
CA LEU A 6 1.66 -7.49 -13.81
C LEU A 6 0.57 -7.29 -12.75
N LYS A 7 -0.11 -8.39 -12.41
CA LYS A 7 -1.18 -8.39 -11.42
C LYS A 7 -0.59 -8.61 -10.05
N LEU A 8 -0.78 -7.66 -9.14
CA LEU A 8 -0.50 -7.89 -7.73
C LEU A 8 -1.56 -8.84 -7.15
N ARG A 9 -1.07 -9.88 -6.51
CA ARG A 9 -1.85 -10.82 -5.72
C ARG A 9 -1.30 -10.84 -4.29
N TRP A 10 -2.05 -11.40 -3.37
CA TRP A 10 -1.67 -11.48 -1.96
C TRP A 10 -1.88 -12.88 -1.41
N CYS A 11 -0.88 -13.39 -0.70
CA CYS A 11 -1.04 -14.59 0.11
C CYS A 11 -1.39 -14.19 1.54
N HIS A 12 -2.64 -14.38 1.95
CA HIS A 12 -3.04 -14.05 3.33
C HIS A 12 -2.46 -15.00 4.38
N ARG A 13 -1.99 -16.19 4.00
CA ARG A 13 -1.34 -17.13 4.93
C ARG A 13 0.07 -16.71 5.32
N CYS A 14 0.89 -16.33 4.35
CA CYS A 14 2.26 -15.82 4.61
C CYS A 14 2.29 -14.31 4.84
N ASN A 15 1.18 -13.63 4.57
CA ASN A 15 1.07 -12.17 4.48
C ASN A 15 2.11 -11.53 3.54
N LEU A 16 2.22 -12.07 2.31
CA LEU A 16 3.19 -11.62 1.32
C LEU A 16 2.53 -11.21 0.00
N PRO A 17 3.06 -10.17 -0.67
CA PRO A 17 2.70 -9.85 -2.04
C PRO A 17 3.23 -10.92 -2.99
N ILE A 18 2.40 -11.34 -3.95
CA ILE A 18 2.70 -12.35 -4.96
C ILE A 18 2.45 -11.73 -6.34
N LEU A 19 3.40 -11.89 -7.26
CA LEU A 19 3.31 -11.30 -8.60
C LEU A 19 2.79 -12.33 -9.61
N ASP A 20 1.62 -12.06 -10.18
CA ASP A 20 0.95 -12.83 -11.26
C ASP A 20 0.73 -14.36 -11.01
N GLU A 21 1.04 -14.87 -9.81
CA GLU A 21 0.87 -16.30 -9.45
C GLU A 21 -0.36 -16.54 -8.56
N ASP A 22 -1.19 -17.52 -8.93
CA ASP A 22 -2.41 -17.89 -8.20
C ASP A 22 -2.16 -18.71 -6.92
N ARG A 23 -0.93 -19.20 -6.71
CA ARG A 23 -0.48 -19.89 -5.50
C ARG A 23 0.80 -19.27 -4.95
N CYS A 24 0.94 -19.30 -3.62
CA CYS A 24 2.11 -18.79 -2.93
C CYS A 24 3.31 -19.74 -3.09
N GLY A 25 4.46 -19.23 -3.55
CA GLY A 25 5.70 -20.02 -3.66
C GLY A 25 6.27 -20.48 -2.32
N THR A 26 5.92 -19.85 -1.19
CA THR A 26 6.42 -20.22 0.15
C THR A 26 5.58 -21.29 0.82
N CYS A 27 4.24 -21.19 0.78
CA CYS A 27 3.35 -22.09 1.53
C CYS A 27 2.35 -22.87 0.67
N GLY A 28 2.31 -22.63 -0.64
CA GLY A 28 1.35 -23.25 -1.57
C GLY A 28 -0.11 -22.82 -1.41
N ALA A 29 -0.44 -21.92 -0.49
CA ALA A 29 -1.83 -21.44 -0.33
C ALA A 29 -2.28 -20.63 -1.56
N PRO A 30 -3.60 -20.61 -1.88
CA PRO A 30 -4.11 -19.74 -2.94
C PRO A 30 -3.87 -18.26 -2.63
N THR A 31 -3.75 -17.45 -3.67
CA THR A 31 -3.54 -16.00 -3.57
C THR A 31 -4.78 -15.24 -4.06
N ALA A 32 -5.06 -14.10 -3.45
CA ALA A 32 -6.17 -13.22 -3.83
C ALA A 32 -5.66 -12.06 -4.70
N MET A 33 -6.45 -11.61 -5.67
CA MET A 33 -6.08 -10.45 -6.49
C MET A 33 -6.28 -9.16 -5.70
N VAL A 34 -5.28 -8.28 -5.69
CA VAL A 34 -5.40 -6.96 -5.07
C VAL A 34 -6.00 -6.01 -6.09
N LYS A 35 -7.07 -5.30 -5.72
CA LYS A 35 -7.66 -4.25 -6.56
C LYS A 35 -6.79 -3.00 -6.46
N LEU A 36 -6.15 -2.65 -7.57
CA LEU A 36 -5.27 -1.49 -7.66
C LEU A 36 -5.79 -0.49 -8.68
N THR A 37 -5.48 0.78 -8.45
CA THR A 37 -5.65 1.80 -9.49
C THR A 37 -4.61 1.58 -10.60
N PRO A 38 -4.99 1.52 -11.89
CA PRO A 38 -4.02 1.44 -12.99
C PRO A 38 -3.00 2.58 -12.93
N PRO A 39 -1.72 2.36 -13.27
CA PRO A 39 -1.21 1.27 -14.10
C PRO A 39 -0.90 -0.06 -13.40
N GLY A 40 -0.95 -0.14 -12.07
CA GLY A 40 -0.48 -1.32 -11.35
C GLY A 40 1.05 -1.41 -11.29
N ASP A 41 1.74 -0.27 -11.30
CA ASP A 41 3.19 -0.17 -11.15
C ASP A 41 3.57 -0.31 -9.66
N VAL A 42 3.57 -1.56 -9.22
CA VAL A 42 3.78 -1.96 -7.82
C VAL A 42 5.25 -2.15 -7.48
N ARG A 43 5.63 -1.72 -6.28
CA ARG A 43 6.97 -1.90 -5.73
C ARG A 43 6.96 -2.05 -4.22
N PRO A 44 7.95 -2.71 -3.61
CA PRO A 44 8.11 -2.70 -2.16
C PRO A 44 8.26 -1.27 -1.63
N ALA A 45 7.64 -1.00 -0.47
CA ALA A 45 7.85 0.25 0.25
C ALA A 45 9.25 0.29 0.86
N ARG A 46 9.93 1.44 0.76
CA ARG A 46 11.20 1.65 1.47
C ARG A 46 10.94 2.16 2.88
N ARG A 47 11.89 1.97 3.80
CA ARG A 47 11.80 2.44 5.20
C ARG A 47 11.40 3.92 5.32
N VAL A 48 12.03 4.80 4.55
CA VAL A 48 11.70 6.25 4.54
C VAL A 48 10.27 6.55 4.08
N GLU A 49 9.67 5.68 3.28
CA GLU A 49 8.28 5.83 2.82
C GLU A 49 7.30 5.37 3.90
N LEU A 50 7.60 4.27 4.59
CA LEU A 50 6.83 3.80 5.74
C LEU A 50 6.82 4.84 6.87
N GLU A 51 7.99 5.39 7.20
CA GLU A 51 8.12 6.46 8.20
C GLU A 51 7.33 7.72 7.80
N ARG A 52 7.26 8.02 6.50
CA ARG A 52 6.44 9.13 6.01
C ARG A 52 4.95 8.85 6.17
N VAL A 53 4.48 7.64 5.86
CA VAL A 53 3.07 7.25 6.07
C VAL A 53 2.71 7.39 7.54
N ARG A 54 3.51 6.80 8.44
CA ARG A 54 3.26 6.87 9.89
C ARG A 54 3.20 8.31 10.39
N ARG A 55 4.20 9.12 10.05
CA ARG A 55 4.24 10.53 10.45
C ARG A 55 3.05 11.33 9.90
N LEU A 56 2.64 11.11 8.66
CA LEU A 56 1.46 11.79 8.09
C LEU A 56 0.18 11.37 8.78
N ALA A 57 0.04 10.09 9.13
CA ALA A 57 -1.09 9.61 9.91
C ALA A 57 -1.14 10.29 11.28
N ASP A 58 -0.01 10.33 12.00
CA ASP A 58 0.06 10.98 13.31
C ASP A 58 -0.28 12.48 13.23
N GLN A 59 0.26 13.17 12.23
CA GLN A 59 0.02 14.60 12.00
C GLN A 59 -1.45 14.91 11.67
N GLN A 60 -2.15 14.01 10.97
CA GLN A 60 -3.51 14.25 10.50
C GLN A 60 -4.59 13.72 11.44
N PHE A 61 -4.30 12.66 12.20
CA PHE A 61 -5.29 11.91 12.97
C PHE A 61 -4.93 11.74 14.45
N GLY A 62 -3.78 12.27 14.89
CA GLY A 62 -3.32 12.23 16.28
C GLY A 62 -2.23 11.19 16.52
N GLU A 63 -1.44 11.40 17.58
CA GLU A 63 -0.34 10.52 17.96
C GLU A 63 -0.80 9.06 18.12
N GLY A 64 -0.07 8.13 17.51
CA GLY A 64 -0.36 6.70 17.53
C GLY A 64 -1.18 6.22 16.33
N ALA A 65 -1.75 7.12 15.53
CA ALA A 65 -2.45 6.76 14.29
C ALA A 65 -1.51 6.10 13.26
N GLY A 66 -0.24 6.51 13.22
CA GLY A 66 0.78 5.90 12.38
C GLY A 66 1.08 4.46 12.78
N GLU A 67 1.23 4.21 14.08
CA GLU A 67 1.41 2.87 14.66
C GLU A 67 0.18 2.00 14.37
N ALA A 68 -1.04 2.53 14.56
CA ALA A 68 -2.27 1.79 14.29
C ALA A 68 -2.41 1.40 12.81
N LEU A 69 -2.09 2.32 11.89
CA LEU A 69 -2.18 2.07 10.46
C LEU A 69 -1.12 1.08 9.96
N LEU A 70 0.12 1.22 10.44
CA LEU A 70 1.27 0.39 10.06
C LEU A 70 2.00 -0.08 11.33
N PRO A 71 1.56 -1.15 12.00
CA PRO A 71 2.09 -1.53 13.32
C PRO A 71 3.51 -2.09 13.29
N ASP A 72 3.85 -2.92 12.31
CA ASP A 72 5.14 -3.63 12.28
C ASP A 72 6.05 -3.07 11.16
N PRO A 73 7.25 -2.56 11.47
CA PRO A 73 8.18 -2.07 10.45
C PRO A 73 8.71 -3.15 9.49
N GLU A 74 8.61 -4.43 9.86
CA GLU A 74 9.04 -5.57 9.02
C GLU A 74 7.89 -6.16 8.19
N MET A 75 6.68 -5.59 8.30
CA MET A 75 5.53 -6.04 7.52
C MET A 75 5.71 -5.76 6.03
N ALA A 76 5.23 -6.67 5.19
CA ALA A 76 5.28 -6.50 3.75
C ALA A 76 4.29 -5.41 3.32
N VAL A 77 4.81 -4.23 3.00
CA VAL A 77 4.03 -3.12 2.42
C VAL A 77 4.46 -2.91 0.97
N VAL A 78 3.48 -2.81 0.09
CA VAL A 78 3.68 -2.51 -1.33
C VAL A 78 3.08 -1.14 -1.62
N LEU A 79 3.73 -0.38 -2.48
CA LEU A 79 3.20 0.87 -3.00
C LEU A 79 2.81 0.68 -4.46
N ASN A 80 1.68 1.24 -4.87
CA ASN A 80 1.27 1.32 -6.27
C ASN A 80 1.22 2.79 -6.69
N LYS A 81 1.94 3.14 -7.76
CA LYS A 81 1.83 4.48 -8.33
C LYS A 81 0.45 4.65 -8.97
N ALA A 82 -0.28 5.67 -8.53
CA ALA A 82 -1.61 5.99 -9.07
C ALA A 82 -1.58 7.34 -9.81
N PRO A 83 -2.48 7.56 -10.79
CA PRO A 83 -2.52 8.80 -11.57
C PRO A 83 -2.96 9.99 -10.69
N ALA A 84 -2.21 11.08 -10.75
CA ALA A 84 -2.54 12.36 -10.12
C ALA A 84 -1.91 13.52 -10.90
N GLU A 85 -2.27 14.75 -10.56
CA GLU A 85 -1.67 15.96 -11.15
C GLU A 85 -0.17 16.05 -10.86
N ASP A 86 0.22 15.68 -9.64
CA ASP A 86 1.62 15.49 -9.26
C ASP A 86 1.85 14.03 -8.81
N ARG A 87 2.14 13.79 -7.52
CA ARG A 87 2.46 12.45 -7.03
C ARG A 87 1.33 11.83 -6.20
N MET A 88 1.02 10.56 -6.52
CA MET A 88 0.12 9.75 -5.71
C MET A 88 0.57 8.29 -5.66
N ASP A 89 0.65 7.74 -4.45
CA ASP A 89 1.03 6.36 -4.18
C ASP A 89 -0.06 5.72 -3.30
N GLU A 90 -0.67 4.62 -3.74
CA GLU A 90 -1.51 3.76 -2.92
C GLU A 90 -0.62 2.92 -2.00
N VAL A 91 -0.98 2.81 -0.72
CA VAL A 91 -0.30 2.00 0.31
C VAL A 91 -1.07 0.70 0.48
N ILE A 92 -0.45 -0.42 0.18
CA ILE A 92 -1.05 -1.76 0.21
C ILE A 92 -0.45 -2.57 1.35
N LEU A 93 -1.33 -3.09 2.19
CA LEU A 93 -1.02 -3.97 3.31
C LEU A 93 -2.14 -5.02 3.44
N ASP A 94 -1.76 -6.25 3.82
CA ASP A 94 -2.69 -7.37 4.01
C ASP A 94 -3.60 -7.66 2.81
N GLY A 95 -3.15 -7.32 1.60
CA GLY A 95 -3.88 -7.53 0.35
C GLY A 95 -4.93 -6.47 0.03
N ALA A 96 -4.96 -5.35 0.75
CA ALA A 96 -5.86 -4.23 0.52
C ALA A 96 -5.10 -2.89 0.45
N VAL A 97 -5.64 -1.93 -0.30
CA VAL A 97 -5.18 -0.54 -0.23
C VAL A 97 -5.67 0.04 1.09
N VAL A 98 -4.77 0.29 2.04
CA VAL A 98 -5.12 0.84 3.37
C VAL A 98 -5.15 2.36 3.40
N ALA A 99 -4.36 3.00 2.53
CA ALA A 99 -4.32 4.45 2.43
C ALA A 99 -3.81 4.89 1.05
N THR A 100 -3.99 6.16 0.74
CA THR A 100 -3.37 6.81 -0.42
C THR A 100 -2.56 8.01 0.05
N MET A 101 -1.29 8.06 -0.32
CA MET A 101 -0.45 9.24 -0.18
C MET A 101 -0.59 10.12 -1.41
N ARG A 102 -0.99 11.37 -1.25
CA ARG A 102 -1.10 12.35 -2.32
C ARG A 102 -0.27 13.58 -2.00
N TYR A 103 0.50 14.07 -2.95
CA TYR A 103 1.16 15.36 -2.84
C TYR A 103 0.23 16.46 -3.37
N ASP A 104 0.00 17.46 -2.52
CA ASP A 104 -0.68 18.71 -2.87
C ASP A 104 0.38 19.80 -3.09
N PRO A 105 0.43 20.45 -4.26
CA PRO A 105 1.44 21.47 -4.55
C PRO A 105 1.45 22.66 -3.58
N LEU A 106 0.32 22.97 -2.93
CA LEU A 106 0.16 24.08 -2.00
C LEU A 106 0.26 23.63 -0.53
N GLY A 107 -0.15 22.38 -0.25
CA GLY A 107 -0.29 21.85 1.11
C GLY A 107 0.70 20.75 1.50
N GLY A 108 1.55 20.31 0.58
CA GLY A 108 2.48 19.21 0.79
C GLY A 108 1.80 17.83 0.81
N TRP A 109 2.43 16.87 1.49
CA TRP A 109 1.92 15.50 1.54
C TRP A 109 0.65 15.38 2.38
N ARG A 110 -0.32 14.61 1.86
CA ARG A 110 -1.55 14.21 2.53
C ARG A 110 -1.71 12.70 2.49
N LEU A 111 -2.17 12.14 3.59
CA LEU A 111 -2.60 10.76 3.71
C LEU A 111 -4.14 10.72 3.68
N LEU A 112 -4.68 9.85 2.83
CA LEU A 112 -6.10 9.60 2.69
C LEU A 112 -6.37 8.13 3.06
N PRO A 113 -6.81 7.84 4.29
CA PRO A 113 -7.15 6.47 4.69
C PRO A 113 -8.26 5.91 3.81
N ARG A 114 -8.16 4.62 3.46
CA ARG A 114 -9.29 3.83 2.95
C ARG A 114 -10.05 3.23 4.12
N LEU A 115 -11.22 2.65 3.86
CA LEU A 115 -12.02 2.01 4.91
C LEU A 115 -11.22 0.90 5.61
N GLU A 116 -10.47 0.12 4.83
CA GLU A 116 -9.59 -0.96 5.31
C GLU A 116 -8.42 -0.48 6.18
N GLY A 117 -8.02 0.79 6.03
CA GLY A 117 -7.04 1.43 6.91
C GLY A 117 -7.67 2.09 8.13
N ALA A 118 -8.89 2.64 7.99
CA ALA A 118 -9.60 3.32 9.06
C ALA A 118 -10.24 2.37 10.10
N GLN A 119 -10.41 1.10 9.77
CA GLN A 119 -10.93 0.06 10.66
C GLN A 119 -9.86 -0.56 11.59
N ARG A 120 -8.61 -0.14 11.46
CA ARG A 120 -7.46 -0.69 12.21
C ARG A 120 -7.24 0.03 13.52
#